data_AF-A0A6A5XSN5-F1
#
_entry.id   AF-A0A6A5XSN5-F1
#
_cell.length_a   1.000
_cell.length_b   1.000
_cell.length_c   1.000
_cell.angle_alpha   90.00
_cell.angle_beta   90.00
_cell.angle_gamma   90.00
#
_symmetry.space_group_name_H-M   'P 1'
#
loop_
_entity.id
_entity.type
_entity.pdbx_description
1 polymer ?
#
loop_
_entity_poly.entity_id
_entity_poly.type
_entity_poly.pdbx_seq_one_letter_code
_entity_poly.pdbx_strand_id
1 'polypeptide(L)'
;MQFSTAIAALVLAAVGTQAAPVIEERQVNTIYARYFGGGGCQGPWLEDYVFVEGDNPTACVNNNLNLQYGSIFYDPHTTVRTLRVFNSPDCQETGTGVTFYDVKPTDVGCRAGQFKSYRFL
;
A
#
# COMPACT_ATOMS: atom_id res chain seq x y z
N MET A 1 0.33 71.91 8.55
CA MET A 1 0.77 71.12 7.38
C MET A 1 2.20 70.70 7.62
N GLN A 2 2.47 69.39 7.64
CA GLN A 2 3.77 68.74 7.42
C GLN A 2 3.45 67.24 7.45
N PHE A 3 3.01 66.67 6.33
CA PHE A 3 3.84 66.06 5.28
C PHE A 3 4.87 65.08 5.80
N SER A 4 4.61 63.80 5.48
CA SER A 4 5.58 62.79 5.04
C SER A 4 6.62 62.38 6.10
N THR A 5 6.68 61.13 6.52
CA THR A 5 7.22 60.06 5.67
C THR A 5 6.77 58.69 6.18
N ALA A 6 5.95 58.03 5.36
CA ALA A 6 5.75 56.60 5.45
C ALA A 6 6.88 55.88 4.70
N ILE A 7 7.12 54.62 5.09
CA ILE A 7 7.71 53.55 4.27
C ILE A 7 9.24 53.61 4.10
N ALA A 8 9.97 52.85 4.92
CA ALA A 8 11.23 52.20 4.50
C ALA A 8 11.77 51.26 5.59
N ALA A 9 11.27 50.02 5.66
CA ALA A 9 12.02 48.88 6.22
C ALA A 9 11.31 47.55 5.94
N LEU A 10 11.06 47.23 4.66
CA LEU A 10 10.78 45.85 4.26
C LEU A 10 12.08 45.28 3.66
N VAL A 11 13.04 44.98 4.53
CA VAL A 11 14.28 44.31 4.13
C VAL A 11 13.98 42.81 4.04
N LEU A 12 14.22 42.29 2.84
CA LEU A 12 13.94 40.95 2.38
C LEU A 12 14.45 39.87 3.35
N ALA A 13 13.52 39.17 4.01
CA ALA A 13 13.78 37.81 4.46
C ALA A 13 13.66 36.88 3.24
N ALA A 14 14.59 37.00 2.28
CA ALA A 14 14.82 35.97 1.28
C ALA A 14 15.56 34.83 1.98
N VAL A 15 14.86 34.12 2.86
CA VAL A 15 15.29 32.82 3.36
C VAL A 15 15.34 31.95 2.12
N GLY A 16 16.54 31.70 1.62
CA GLY A 16 16.76 30.69 0.60
C GLY A 16 16.13 29.41 1.12
N THR A 17 15.01 29.02 0.52
CA THR A 17 14.54 27.65 0.61
C THR A 17 15.66 26.84 -0.05
N GLN A 18 16.62 26.38 0.75
CA GLN A 18 17.45 25.26 0.35
C GLN A 18 16.43 24.21 -0.03
N ALA A 19 16.36 23.90 -1.32
CA ALA A 19 15.51 22.84 -1.80
C ALA A 19 15.78 21.67 -0.87
N ALA A 20 14.73 21.24 -0.15
CA ALA A 20 14.82 19.98 0.57
C ALA A 20 15.40 18.98 -0.44
N PRO A 21 16.35 18.12 -0.02
CA PRO A 21 16.88 17.10 -0.93
C PRO A 21 15.68 16.49 -1.65
N VAL A 22 15.76 16.38 -2.98
CA VAL A 22 14.76 15.64 -3.73
C VAL A 22 14.82 14.24 -3.15
N ILE A 23 13.94 13.98 -2.19
CA ILE A 23 13.59 12.65 -1.81
C ILE A 23 12.93 12.18 -3.09
N GLU A 24 13.69 11.50 -3.97
CA GLU A 24 13.09 10.47 -4.79
C GLU A 24 12.36 9.62 -3.79
N GLU A 25 11.07 9.93 -3.60
CA GLU A 25 10.20 9.11 -2.79
C GLU A 25 10.46 7.71 -3.26
N ARG A 26 10.81 6.86 -2.30
CA ARG A 26 10.81 5.42 -2.45
C ARG A 26 9.36 5.02 -2.76
N GLN A 27 8.88 5.34 -3.96
CA GLN A 27 7.63 4.87 -4.52
C GLN A 27 7.88 3.42 -4.90
N VAL A 28 8.09 2.59 -3.89
CA VAL A 28 8.07 1.16 -4.09
C VAL A 28 6.65 0.86 -4.52
N ASN A 29 6.52 0.21 -5.68
CA ASN A 29 5.24 -0.21 -6.20
C ASN A 29 4.53 -1.04 -5.12
N THR A 30 3.48 -0.48 -4.55
CA THR A 30 2.81 -1.04 -3.38
C THR A 30 1.33 -1.20 -3.62
N ILE A 31 0.76 -2.25 -3.06
CA ILE A 31 -0.69 -2.48 -3.01
C ILE A 31 -1.11 -2.33 -1.56
N TYR A 32 -1.95 -1.34 -1.27
CA TYR A 32 -2.59 -1.18 0.02
C TYR A 32 -3.82 -2.07 0.10
N ALA A 33 -3.98 -2.74 1.22
CA ALA A 33 -5.10 -3.62 1.48
C ALA A 33 -5.64 -3.43 2.88
N ARG A 34 -6.96 -3.59 3.03
CA ARG A 34 -7.69 -3.42 4.28
C ARG A 34 -8.40 -4.71 4.63
N TYR A 35 -8.23 -5.19 5.86
CA TYR A 35 -8.86 -6.42 6.34
C TYR A 35 -10.18 -6.15 7.05
N PHE A 36 -11.14 -7.03 6.81
CA PHE A 36 -12.47 -6.94 7.40
C PHE A 36 -12.85 -8.26 8.08
N GLY A 37 -13.57 -8.18 9.19
CA GLY A 37 -13.99 -9.36 9.96
C GLY A 37 -15.05 -10.23 9.28
N GLY A 38 -15.80 -9.67 8.33
CA GLY A 38 -16.86 -10.37 7.59
C GLY A 38 -16.38 -11.02 6.30
N GLY A 39 -17.21 -11.89 5.72
CA GLY A 39 -16.98 -12.47 4.38
C GLY A 39 -17.10 -11.47 3.22
N GLY A 40 -17.37 -10.20 3.53
CA GLY A 40 -17.36 -9.08 2.60
C GLY A 40 -16.80 -7.81 3.26
N CYS A 41 -16.35 -6.88 2.44
CA CYS A 41 -15.65 -5.66 2.84
C CYS A 41 -16.59 -4.54 3.31
N GLN A 42 -17.75 -4.90 3.83
CA GLN A 42 -18.74 -4.00 4.43
C GLN A 42 -18.77 -4.12 5.98
N GLY A 43 -18.04 -5.09 6.53
CA GLY A 43 -17.93 -5.30 7.98
C GLY A 43 -17.02 -4.28 8.67
N PRO A 44 -16.69 -4.50 9.96
CA PRO A 44 -15.70 -3.68 10.64
C PRO A 44 -14.33 -3.88 10.02
N TRP A 45 -13.66 -2.76 9.73
CA TRP A 45 -12.24 -2.73 9.38
C TRP A 45 -11.43 -3.14 10.61
N LEU A 46 -10.46 -4.02 10.41
CA LEU A 46 -9.64 -4.61 11.47
C LEU A 46 -8.20 -4.12 11.44
N GLU A 47 -7.58 -4.10 10.26
CA GLU A 47 -6.14 -3.82 10.10
C GLU A 47 -5.81 -3.50 8.64
N ASP A 48 -4.71 -2.79 8.42
CA ASP A 48 -4.15 -2.51 7.09
C ASP A 48 -2.92 -3.37 6.79
N TYR A 49 -2.67 -3.57 5.50
CA TYR A 49 -1.45 -4.20 5.02
C TYR A 49 -0.96 -3.58 3.74
N VAL A 50 0.35 -3.62 3.57
CA VAL A 50 1.01 -3.11 2.38
C VAL A 50 1.79 -4.25 1.74
N PHE A 51 1.37 -4.66 0.55
CA PHE A 51 2.15 -5.55 -0.29
C PHE A 51 3.18 -4.72 -1.03
N VAL A 52 4.46 -5.00 -0.79
CA VAL A 52 5.58 -4.25 -1.37
C VAL A 52 6.20 -5.07 -2.50
N GLU A 53 6.19 -4.55 -3.73
CA GLU A 53 6.96 -5.08 -4.86
C GLU A 53 8.44 -4.73 -4.62
N GLY A 54 9.10 -5.49 -3.74
CA GLY A 54 10.51 -5.31 -3.41
C GLY A 54 11.45 -5.74 -4.53
N ASP A 55 12.75 -5.71 -4.27
CA ASP A 55 13.81 -6.03 -5.26
C ASP A 55 13.76 -7.48 -5.79
N ASN A 56 13.15 -8.40 -5.03
CA ASN A 56 12.89 -9.76 -5.46
C ASN A 56 11.38 -10.03 -5.47
N PRO A 57 10.66 -9.59 -6.52
CA PRO A 57 9.20 -9.65 -6.57
C PRO A 57 8.67 -11.09 -6.53
N THR A 58 9.44 -12.06 -6.99
CA THR A 58 9.03 -13.47 -7.04
C THR A 58 9.28 -14.23 -5.74
N ALA A 59 9.94 -13.60 -4.76
CA ALA A 59 10.12 -14.17 -3.43
C ALA A 59 8.76 -14.38 -2.77
N CYS A 60 8.55 -15.57 -2.22
CA CYS A 60 7.36 -15.83 -1.41
C CYS A 60 7.49 -15.14 -0.06
N VAL A 61 6.43 -14.45 0.35
CA VAL A 61 6.33 -13.83 1.67
C VAL A 61 5.18 -14.47 2.43
N ASN A 62 5.51 -15.10 3.56
CA ASN A 62 4.49 -15.60 4.49
C ASN A 62 3.87 -14.45 5.27
N ASN A 63 2.55 -14.50 5.37
CA ASN A 63 1.80 -13.58 6.20
C ASN A 63 1.78 -14.08 7.64
N ASN A 64 2.34 -13.29 8.56
CA ASN A 64 2.35 -13.56 9.99
C ASN A 64 1.22 -12.84 10.76
N LEU A 65 0.21 -12.32 10.07
CA LEU A 65 -0.97 -11.71 10.69
C LEU A 65 -1.71 -12.74 11.55
N ASN A 66 -1.60 -12.58 12.86
CA ASN A 66 -2.37 -13.34 13.85
C ASN A 66 -3.72 -12.65 14.12
N LEU A 67 -4.48 -12.41 13.05
CA LEU A 67 -5.77 -11.74 13.08
C LEU A 67 -6.80 -12.61 12.35
N GLN A 68 -7.96 -12.80 12.95
CA GLN A 68 -9.08 -13.46 12.29
C GLN A 68 -9.86 -12.45 11.44
N TYR A 69 -9.60 -12.41 10.14
CA TYR A 69 -10.37 -11.65 9.16
C TYR A 69 -11.06 -12.60 8.17
N GLY A 70 -12.10 -12.12 7.49
CA GLY A 70 -12.89 -12.88 6.52
C GLY A 70 -12.83 -12.34 5.10
N SER A 71 -12.34 -11.11 4.89
CA SER A 71 -12.19 -10.52 3.57
C SER A 71 -11.14 -9.41 3.54
N ILE A 72 -10.73 -9.07 2.32
CA ILE A 72 -9.67 -8.11 2.01
C ILE A 72 -10.17 -7.17 0.93
N PHE A 73 -10.04 -5.87 1.16
CA PHE A 73 -10.25 -4.87 0.13
C PHE A 73 -8.89 -4.38 -0.38
N TYR A 74 -8.69 -4.40 -1.70
CA TYR A 74 -7.52 -3.82 -2.34
C TYR A 74 -7.85 -2.41 -2.81
N ASP A 75 -7.08 -1.43 -2.34
CA ASP A 75 -7.22 -0.03 -2.74
C ASP A 75 -6.62 0.23 -4.13
N PRO A 76 -7.01 1.31 -4.83
CA PRO A 76 -6.36 1.71 -6.07
C PRO A 76 -4.84 1.78 -5.94
N HIS A 77 -4.13 1.08 -6.82
CA HIS A 77 -2.68 0.95 -6.80
C HIS A 77 -2.07 1.10 -8.20
N THR A 78 -0.79 1.47 -8.25
CA THR A 78 -0.04 1.71 -9.50
C THR A 78 0.97 0.60 -9.82
N THR A 79 0.92 -0.52 -9.09
CA THR A 79 1.83 -1.65 -9.35
C THR A 79 1.64 -2.22 -10.75
N VAL A 80 2.75 -2.55 -11.40
CA VAL A 80 2.75 -3.11 -12.77
C VAL A 80 2.75 -4.63 -12.77
N ARG A 81 3.12 -5.26 -11.65
CA ARG A 81 3.07 -6.70 -11.48
C ARG A 81 1.75 -7.17 -10.91
N THR A 82 1.41 -8.41 -11.25
CA THR A 82 0.30 -9.13 -10.63
C THR A 82 0.75 -9.66 -9.27
N LEU A 83 -0.03 -9.39 -8.23
CA LEU A 83 0.15 -9.99 -6.92
C LEU A 83 -0.64 -11.30 -6.88
N ARG A 84 0.04 -12.43 -6.67
CA ARG A 84 -0.61 -13.71 -6.38
C ARG A 84 -0.70 -13.91 -4.88
N VAL A 85 -1.91 -14.19 -4.42
CA VAL A 85 -2.25 -14.35 -3.01
C VAL A 85 -2.73 -15.76 -2.76
N PHE A 86 -2.17 -16.42 -1.74
CA PHE A 86 -2.39 -17.85 -1.47
C PHE A 86 -3.13 -18.04 -0.15
N ASN A 87 -4.03 -19.02 -0.09
CA ASN A 87 -4.68 -19.43 1.16
C ASN A 87 -3.79 -20.33 2.04
N SER A 88 -2.64 -20.73 1.52
CA SER A 88 -1.63 -21.62 2.12
C SER A 88 -0.35 -20.85 2.43
N PRO A 89 0.47 -21.31 3.40
CA PRO A 89 1.81 -20.76 3.58
C PRO A 89 2.71 -21.16 2.41
N ASP A 90 3.88 -20.53 2.32
CA ASP A 90 4.99 -20.85 1.43
C ASP A 90 4.65 -20.83 -0.06
N CYS A 91 3.59 -20.10 -0.45
CA CYS A 91 3.14 -19.92 -1.83
C CYS A 91 2.95 -21.26 -2.55
N GLN A 92 2.40 -22.24 -1.84
CA GLN A 92 2.09 -23.55 -2.41
C GLN A 92 1.08 -23.37 -3.55
N GLU A 93 1.38 -23.96 -4.71
CA GLU A 93 0.47 -23.95 -5.87
C GLU A 93 -0.25 -25.29 -6.05
N THR A 94 0.16 -26.33 -5.31
CA THR A 94 -0.38 -27.68 -5.42
C THR A 94 -0.70 -28.24 -4.04
N GLY A 95 -1.62 -29.20 -3.98
CA GLY A 95 -2.06 -29.83 -2.74
C GLY A 95 -3.57 -29.76 -2.54
N THR A 96 -4.07 -30.49 -1.55
CA THR A 96 -5.51 -30.53 -1.25
C THR A 96 -5.92 -29.24 -0.56
N GLY A 97 -6.92 -28.54 -1.10
CA GLY A 97 -7.46 -27.30 -0.51
C GLY A 97 -6.56 -26.08 -0.68
N VAL A 98 -5.48 -26.20 -1.45
CA VAL A 98 -4.62 -25.06 -1.82
C VAL A 98 -5.32 -24.27 -2.94
N THR A 99 -5.50 -22.99 -2.70
CA THR A 99 -6.06 -22.05 -3.68
C THR A 99 -5.26 -20.76 -3.67
N PHE A 100 -5.27 -20.09 -4.81
CA PHE A 100 -4.73 -18.76 -4.96
C PHE A 100 -5.63 -17.92 -5.86
N TYR A 101 -5.48 -16.61 -5.77
CA TYR A 101 -6.04 -15.68 -6.71
C TYR A 101 -5.03 -14.60 -7.05
N ASP A 102 -5.25 -14.00 -8.21
CA ASP A 102 -4.40 -12.95 -8.74
C ASP A 102 -5.09 -11.60 -8.60
N VAL A 103 -4.33 -10.61 -8.13
CA VAL A 103 -4.69 -9.20 -8.12
C VAL A 103 -3.85 -8.55 -9.21
N LYS A 104 -4.49 -8.27 -10.35
CA LYS A 104 -3.83 -7.69 -11.52
C LYS A 104 -3.50 -6.22 -11.26
N PRO A 105 -2.60 -5.63 -12.06
CA PRO A 105 -2.47 -4.18 -12.12
C PRO A 105 -3.85 -3.53 -12.28
N THR A 106 -4.13 -2.48 -11.49
CA THR A 106 -5.42 -1.76 -11.46
C THR A 106 -6.61 -2.51 -10.85
N ASP A 107 -6.46 -3.75 -10.39
CA ASP A 107 -7.55 -4.47 -9.73
C ASP A 107 -7.88 -3.80 -8.38
N VAL A 108 -9.11 -3.31 -8.25
CA VAL A 108 -9.63 -2.73 -7.02
C VAL A 108 -10.83 -3.54 -6.57
N GLY A 109 -10.96 -3.75 -5.27
CA GLY A 109 -12.19 -4.26 -4.69
C GLY A 109 -12.00 -5.37 -3.67
N CYS A 110 -13.12 -6.01 -3.36
CA CYS A 110 -13.19 -6.97 -2.28
C CYS A 110 -12.90 -8.40 -2.74
N ARG A 111 -12.19 -9.14 -1.90
CA ARG A 111 -11.98 -10.59 -2.01
C ARG A 111 -12.34 -11.25 -0.69
N ALA A 112 -13.19 -12.27 -0.74
CA ALA A 112 -13.55 -13.06 0.42
C ALA A 112 -12.48 -14.14 0.65
N GLY A 113 -12.16 -14.39 1.93
CA GLY A 113 -11.22 -15.42 2.34
C GLY A 113 -10.04 -14.90 3.14
N GLN A 114 -9.21 -15.85 3.55
CA GLN A 114 -7.95 -15.62 4.24
C GLN A 114 -6.80 -15.98 3.33
N PHE A 115 -5.74 -15.18 3.39
CA PHE A 115 -4.45 -15.49 2.79
C PHE A 115 -3.39 -15.71 3.85
N LYS A 116 -2.42 -16.54 3.49
CA LYS A 116 -1.31 -16.96 4.36
C LYS A 116 0.04 -16.67 3.74
N SER A 117 0.11 -16.45 2.43
CA SER A 117 1.32 -15.96 1.78
C SER A 117 0.99 -15.23 0.49
N TYR A 118 1.98 -14.55 -0.08
CA TYR A 118 1.87 -13.89 -1.37
C TYR A 118 3.22 -13.81 -2.09
N ARG A 119 3.17 -13.57 -3.40
CA ARG A 119 4.33 -13.14 -4.21
C ARG A 119 3.86 -12.30 -5.38
N PHE A 120 4.73 -11.46 -5.92
CA PHE A 120 4.48 -10.81 -7.21
C PHE A 120 4.97 -11.73 -8.36
N LEU A 121 4.35 -11.57 -9.53
CA LEU A 121 4.67 -12.31 -10.76
C LEU A 121 5.48 -11.46 -11.74
#